data_AF-A0A7K3IVC3-F1
#
_entry.id   AF-A0A7K3IVC3-F1
#
_cell.length_a   1.000
_cell.length_b   1.000
_cell.length_c   1.000
_cell.angle_alpha   90.00
_cell.angle_beta   90.00
_cell.angle_gamma   90.00
#
_symmetry.space_group_name_H-M   'P 1'
#
loop_
_entity.id
_entity.type
_entity.pdbx_description
1 polymer ?
#
loop_
_entity_poly.entity_id
_entity_poly.type
_entity_poly.pdbx_seq_one_letter_code
_entity_poly.pdbx_strand_id
1 'polypeptide(L)'
;MAGMMNNGFEKVLVDELIPYVDANFRTIANQANRAMAGLSMGGMETHQITLARPEVFSHFGLLSGGTYNPDEIKNKSSVKLIFMSAGSFENPDGVRNAATNLKAAGFNAVSYVSEGTRHEFQTWRRSLYEMAQLLFK
;
A
#
# COMPACT_ATOMS: atom_id res chain seq x y z
N MET A 1 10.40 -20.00 -0.42
CA MET A 1 9.07 -20.59 -0.18
C MET A 1 8.03 -19.64 -0.74
N ALA A 2 7.57 -19.88 -1.96
CA ALA A 2 6.42 -19.19 -2.54
C ALA A 2 5.23 -20.15 -2.41
N GLY A 3 4.41 -19.94 -1.39
CA GLY A 3 3.29 -20.83 -1.10
C GLY A 3 2.75 -20.58 0.30
N MET A 4 1.45 -20.29 0.37
CA MET A 4 0.62 -20.12 1.57
C MET A 4 0.47 -18.70 2.12
N MET A 5 -0.14 -17.81 1.32
CA MET A 5 -1.29 -17.04 1.82
C MET A 5 -2.46 -17.22 0.83
N ASN A 6 -3.64 -17.43 1.40
CA ASN A 6 -4.83 -17.92 0.74
C ASN A 6 -5.37 -16.88 -0.26
N ASN A 7 -5.44 -17.22 -1.55
CA ASN A 7 -6.01 -16.35 -2.61
C ASN A 7 -7.51 -16.03 -2.40
N GLY A 8 -8.11 -16.60 -1.35
CA GLY A 8 -9.49 -16.32 -0.95
C GLY A 8 -9.73 -14.85 -0.60
N PHE A 9 -8.83 -14.17 0.13
CA PHE A 9 -9.08 -12.77 0.48
C PHE A 9 -8.95 -11.83 -0.73
N GLU A 10 -7.97 -12.06 -1.62
CA GLU A 10 -7.88 -11.32 -2.89
C GLU A 10 -9.20 -11.44 -3.67
N LYS A 11 -9.68 -12.68 -3.86
CA LYS A 11 -10.92 -12.93 -4.59
C LYS A 11 -12.12 -12.24 -3.95
N VAL A 12 -12.31 -12.40 -2.63
CA VAL A 12 -13.41 -11.75 -1.91
C VAL A 12 -13.29 -10.22 -2.00
N LEU A 13 -12.10 -9.65 -1.89
CA LEU A 13 -11.91 -8.20 -1.97
C LEU A 13 -12.20 -7.68 -3.39
N VAL A 14 -11.56 -8.28 -4.40
CA VAL A 14 -11.50 -7.73 -5.75
C VAL A 14 -12.69 -8.15 -6.61
N ASP A 15 -13.11 -9.41 -6.52
CA ASP A 15 -14.14 -9.96 -7.39
C ASP A 15 -15.55 -9.89 -6.76
N GLU A 16 -15.65 -9.64 -5.45
CA GLU A 16 -16.94 -9.60 -4.73
C GLU A 16 -17.19 -8.25 -4.06
N LEU A 17 -16.31 -7.82 -3.14
CA LEU A 17 -16.53 -6.64 -2.31
C LEU A 17 -16.42 -5.33 -3.10
N ILE A 18 -15.39 -5.15 -3.93
CA ILE A 18 -15.25 -3.94 -4.77
C ILE A 18 -16.47 -3.77 -5.69
N PRO A 19 -16.91 -4.78 -6.46
CA PRO A 19 -18.13 -4.70 -7.27
C PRO A 19 -19.37 -4.35 -6.45
N TYR A 20 -19.52 -4.94 -5.26
CA TYR A 20 -20.62 -4.61 -4.35
C TYR A 20 -20.57 -3.13 -3.93
N VAL A 21 -19.42 -2.63 -3.50
CA VAL A 21 -19.27 -1.22 -3.06
C VAL A 21 -19.54 -0.26 -4.22
N ASP A 22 -18.99 -0.52 -5.41
CA ASP A 22 -19.20 0.33 -6.59
C ASP A 22 -20.66 0.34 -7.06
N ALA A 23 -21.40 -0.77 -6.89
CA ALA A 23 -22.81 -0.85 -7.26
C ALA A 23 -23.76 -0.20 -6.23
N ASN A 24 -23.37 -0.15 -4.95
CA ASN A 24 -24.23 0.30 -3.84
C ASN A 24 -23.90 1.70 -3.31
N PHE A 25 -22.74 2.25 -3.64
CA PHE A 25 -22.30 3.58 -3.22
C PHE A 25 -21.89 4.41 -4.44
N ARG A 26 -21.92 5.75 -4.30
CA ARG A 26 -21.48 6.67 -5.37
C ARG A 26 -19.95 6.76 -5.41
N THR A 27 -19.29 5.73 -5.93
CA THR A 27 -17.84 5.69 -6.09
C THR A 27 -17.41 6.21 -7.47
N ILE A 28 -16.12 6.56 -7.60
CA ILE A 28 -15.47 6.72 -8.90
C ILE A 28 -14.79 5.39 -9.21
N ALA A 29 -15.50 4.49 -9.89
CA ALA A 29 -15.13 3.09 -10.08
C ALA A 29 -14.03 2.86 -11.14
N ASN A 30 -12.86 3.47 -10.96
CA ASN A 30 -11.71 3.24 -11.83
C ASN A 30 -10.40 3.13 -11.04
N GLN A 31 -9.40 2.53 -11.68
CA GLN A 31 -8.09 2.26 -11.07
C GLN A 31 -7.43 3.52 -10.50
N ALA A 32 -7.50 4.64 -11.23
CA ALA A 32 -6.91 5.92 -10.84
C ALA A 32 -7.51 6.53 -9.55
N ASN A 33 -8.71 6.10 -9.15
CA ASN A 33 -9.42 6.56 -7.96
C ASN A 33 -9.57 5.46 -6.89
N ARG A 34 -8.73 4.43 -6.96
CA ARG A 34 -8.72 3.34 -5.99
C ARG A 34 -7.35 3.14 -5.35
N ALA A 35 -7.37 3.04 -4.03
CA ALA A 35 -6.21 2.85 -3.17
C ALA A 35 -6.39 1.60 -2.31
N MET A 36 -5.30 0.93 -1.96
CA MET A 36 -5.28 -0.11 -0.95
C MET A 36 -4.14 0.15 0.03
N ALA A 37 -4.45 0.04 1.31
CA ALA A 37 -3.46 0.14 2.36
C ALA A 37 -3.78 -0.85 3.48
N GLY A 38 -2.74 -1.34 4.14
CA GLY A 38 -2.88 -2.27 5.26
C GLY A 38 -1.70 -2.18 6.22
N LEU A 39 -1.98 -2.56 7.46
CA LEU A 39 -1.01 -2.56 8.55
C LEU A 39 -0.52 -3.96 8.87
N SER A 40 0.76 -4.12 9.20
CA SER A 40 1.35 -5.42 9.58
C SER A 40 1.04 -6.52 8.54
N MET A 41 0.35 -7.60 8.93
CA MET A 41 -0.14 -8.64 8.02
C MET A 41 -1.01 -8.07 6.89
N GLY A 42 -1.88 -7.10 7.17
CA GLY A 42 -2.67 -6.43 6.13
C GLY A 42 -1.81 -5.63 5.14
N GLY A 43 -0.62 -5.19 5.57
CA GLY A 43 0.38 -4.62 4.66
C GLY A 43 0.97 -5.68 3.73
N MET A 44 1.28 -6.87 4.24
CA MET A 44 1.71 -7.99 3.40
C MET A 44 0.62 -8.41 2.40
N GLU A 45 -0.65 -8.44 2.83
CA GLU A 45 -1.79 -8.68 1.94
C GLU A 45 -1.92 -7.58 0.87
N THR A 46 -1.77 -6.31 1.27
CA THR A 46 -1.77 -5.17 0.34
C THR A 46 -0.65 -5.29 -0.70
N HIS A 47 0.57 -5.65 -0.29
CA HIS A 47 1.71 -5.85 -1.19
C HIS A 47 1.42 -6.93 -2.22
N GLN A 48 0.94 -8.09 -1.78
CA GLN A 48 0.62 -9.19 -2.70
C GLN A 48 -0.52 -8.84 -3.66
N ILE A 49 -1.63 -8.32 -3.13
CA ILE A 49 -2.85 -8.04 -3.93
C ILE A 49 -2.60 -6.94 -4.95
N THR A 50 -1.91 -5.86 -4.58
CA THR A 50 -1.66 -4.75 -5.51
C THR A 50 -0.69 -5.13 -6.63
N LEU A 51 0.27 -6.03 -6.38
CA LEU A 51 1.15 -6.58 -7.41
C LEU A 51 0.46 -7.63 -8.28
N ALA A 52 -0.47 -8.41 -7.73
CA ALA A 52 -1.25 -9.39 -8.47
C ALA A 52 -2.36 -8.76 -9.31
N ARG A 53 -2.95 -7.65 -8.84
CA ARG A 53 -4.08 -6.93 -9.45
C ARG A 53 -3.75 -5.45 -9.73
N PRO A 54 -2.67 -5.15 -10.48
CA PRO A 54 -2.24 -3.77 -10.75
C PRO A 54 -3.26 -2.96 -11.55
N GLU A 55 -4.18 -3.63 -12.25
CA GLU A 55 -5.31 -3.04 -12.98
C GLU A 55 -6.42 -2.48 -12.08
N VAL A 56 -6.41 -2.80 -10.78
CA VAL A 56 -7.48 -2.41 -9.84
C VAL A 56 -7.10 -1.21 -8.99
N PHE A 57 -5.82 -1.10 -8.61
CA PHE A 57 -5.33 -0.10 -7.65
C PHE A 57 -4.24 0.77 -8.27
N SER A 58 -4.24 2.06 -7.93
CA SER A 58 -3.19 3.00 -8.35
C SER A 58 -2.39 3.61 -7.19
N HIS A 59 -2.84 3.44 -5.95
CA HIS A 59 -2.17 3.95 -4.76
C HIS A 59 -1.97 2.82 -3.75
N PHE A 60 -0.73 2.58 -3.33
CA PHE A 60 -0.35 1.47 -2.47
C PHE A 60 0.14 1.99 -1.12
N GLY A 61 -0.31 1.39 -0.01
CA GLY A 61 0.08 1.82 1.35
C GLY A 61 0.50 0.65 2.26
N LEU A 62 1.76 0.63 2.70
CA LEU A 62 2.25 -0.37 3.67
C LEU A 62 2.53 0.30 5.02
N LEU A 63 1.70 0.02 6.03
CA LEU A 63 1.79 0.66 7.34
C LEU A 63 2.44 -0.29 8.37
N SER A 64 3.75 -0.17 8.59
CA SER A 64 4.55 -1.21 9.28
C SER A 64 4.36 -2.60 8.66
N GLY A 65 4.27 -2.65 7.33
CA GLY A 65 3.80 -3.81 6.57
C GLY A 65 4.79 -4.35 5.54
N GLY A 66 6.07 -3.97 5.62
CA GLY A 66 7.09 -4.26 4.62
C GLY A 66 7.35 -3.09 3.67
N THR A 67 7.98 -3.38 2.54
CA THR A 67 8.40 -2.39 1.54
C THR A 67 8.23 -2.93 0.12
N TYR A 68 8.06 -2.06 -0.87
CA TYR A 68 8.18 -2.44 -2.29
C TYR A 68 9.61 -2.23 -2.79
N ASN A 69 10.03 -3.09 -3.71
CA ASN A 69 11.21 -2.89 -4.55
C ASN A 69 10.79 -2.48 -5.98
N PRO A 70 11.58 -1.65 -6.67
CA PRO A 70 11.28 -1.24 -8.05
C PRO A 70 11.02 -2.40 -9.02
N ASP A 71 11.82 -3.47 -8.91
CA ASP A 71 11.78 -4.61 -9.84
C ASP A 71 10.50 -5.46 -9.70
N GLU A 72 9.75 -5.28 -8.61
CA GLU A 72 8.47 -5.97 -8.40
C GLU A 72 7.35 -5.35 -9.23
N ILE A 73 7.47 -4.06 -9.59
CA ILE A 73 6.39 -3.27 -10.17
C ILE A 73 6.58 -3.18 -11.69
N LYS A 74 5.86 -4.03 -12.43
CA LYS A 74 6.00 -4.16 -13.88
C LYS A 74 5.56 -2.93 -14.67
N ASN A 75 4.50 -2.25 -14.23
CA ASN A 75 3.97 -1.07 -14.92
C ASN A 75 4.05 0.16 -14.02
N LYS A 76 5.06 0.98 -14.27
CA LYS A 76 5.29 2.22 -13.53
C LYS A 76 4.20 3.27 -13.77
N SER A 77 3.70 3.39 -14.99
CA SER A 77 2.75 4.44 -15.37
C SER A 77 1.38 4.30 -14.70
N SER A 78 1.04 3.09 -14.25
CA SER A 78 -0.24 2.79 -13.59
C SER A 78 -0.21 3.02 -12.09
N VAL A 79 0.96 3.27 -11.47
CA VAL A 79 1.10 3.50 -10.02
C VAL A 79 1.33 4.99 -9.75
N LYS A 80 0.33 5.62 -9.13
CA LYS A 80 0.32 7.06 -8.81
C LYS A 80 0.99 7.38 -7.48
N LEU A 81 0.97 6.46 -6.52
CA LEU A 81 1.59 6.65 -5.21
C LEU A 81 2.00 5.30 -4.59
N ILE A 82 3.20 5.26 -4.01
CA ILE A 82 3.63 4.20 -3.09
C ILE A 82 3.95 4.85 -1.76
N PHE A 83 3.19 4.52 -0.71
CA PHE A 83 3.40 4.99 0.64
C PHE A 83 3.87 3.84 1.53
N MET A 84 4.95 4.05 2.28
CA MET A 84 5.48 3.07 3.23
C MET A 84 5.75 3.77 4.56
N SER A 85 5.41 3.14 5.66
CA SER A 85 5.68 3.70 6.98
C SER A 85 6.09 2.68 8.02
N ALA A 86 6.67 3.17 9.11
CA ALA A 86 6.99 2.40 10.30
C ALA A 86 7.08 3.32 11.54
N GLY A 87 7.04 2.76 12.74
CA GLY A 87 7.47 3.43 13.96
C GLY A 87 8.99 3.60 14.01
N SER A 88 9.48 4.63 14.69
CA SER A 88 10.91 4.91 14.81
C SER A 88 11.69 3.81 15.55
N PHE A 89 11.01 3.00 16.35
CA PHE A 89 11.59 1.85 17.06
C PHE A 89 11.39 0.51 16.33
N GLU A 90 10.92 0.54 15.08
CA GLU A 90 10.83 -0.63 14.20
C GLU A 90 12.02 -0.65 13.22
N ASN A 91 11.77 -0.70 11.90
CA ASN A 91 12.78 -0.60 10.84
C ASN A 91 12.59 0.67 10.00
N PRO A 92 12.82 1.88 10.57
CA PRO A 92 12.62 3.14 9.86
C PRO A 92 13.58 3.31 8.67
N ASP A 93 14.80 2.78 8.77
CA ASP A 93 15.80 2.90 7.71
C ASP A 93 15.45 2.03 6.50
N GLY A 94 14.89 0.83 6.71
CA GLY A 94 14.38 0.00 5.62
C GLY A 94 13.32 0.73 4.79
N VAL A 95 12.38 1.41 5.46
CA VAL A 95 11.32 2.18 4.79
C VAL A 95 11.88 3.40 4.05
N ARG A 96 12.83 4.15 4.65
CA ARG A 96 13.49 5.30 4.01
C ARG A 96 14.31 4.89 2.78
N ASN A 97 15.08 3.80 2.89
CA ASN A 97 15.92 3.29 1.81
C ASN A 97 15.07 2.78 0.65
N ALA A 98 13.99 2.05 0.93
CA ALA A 98 13.06 1.59 -0.11
C ALA A 98 12.41 2.76 -0.87
N ALA A 99 11.96 3.81 -0.15
CA ALA A 99 11.41 5.00 -0.81
C ALA A 99 12.44 5.73 -1.67
N THR A 100 13.69 5.82 -1.21
CA THR A 100 14.80 6.37 -2.00
C THR A 100 15.03 5.57 -3.28
N ASN A 101 15.07 4.24 -3.19
CA ASN A 101 15.27 3.35 -4.34
C ASN A 101 14.11 3.44 -5.35
N LEU A 102 12.86 3.48 -4.87
CA LEU A 102 11.69 3.68 -5.72
C LEU A 102 11.71 5.04 -6.43
N LYS A 103 12.09 6.11 -5.71
CA LYS A 103 12.27 7.44 -6.32
C LYS A 103 13.38 7.44 -7.37
N ALA A 104 14.49 6.73 -7.14
CA ALA A 104 15.58 6.60 -8.11
C ALA A 104 15.13 5.85 -9.39
N ALA A 105 14.26 4.86 -9.24
CA ALA A 105 13.58 4.22 -10.38
C ALA A 105 12.43 5.08 -10.97
N GLY A 106 12.19 6.25 -10.39
CA GLY A 106 11.28 7.30 -10.81
C GLY A 106 9.81 7.07 -10.45
N PHE A 107 9.51 6.22 -9.47
CA PHE A 107 8.18 6.12 -8.88
C PHE A 107 7.89 7.32 -7.98
N ASN A 108 6.61 7.70 -7.86
CA ASN A 108 6.17 8.58 -6.79
C ASN A 108 6.06 7.79 -5.48
N ALA A 109 7.14 7.75 -4.70
CA ALA A 109 7.21 7.02 -3.44
C ALA A 109 7.40 7.96 -2.24
N VAL A 110 6.76 7.65 -1.12
CA VAL A 110 6.83 8.43 0.13
C VAL A 110 7.07 7.47 1.28
N SER A 111 8.05 7.80 2.13
CA SER A 111 8.29 7.14 3.41
C SER A 111 7.85 8.04 4.56
N TYR A 112 7.20 7.47 5.57
CA TYR A 112 6.89 8.16 6.83
C TYR A 112 7.39 7.35 8.04
N VAL A 113 7.99 8.03 9.01
CA VAL A 113 8.41 7.43 10.29
C VAL A 113 7.65 8.09 11.42
N SER A 114 6.88 7.30 12.15
CA SER A 114 6.20 7.78 13.36
C SER A 114 7.19 7.81 14.51
N GLU A 115 7.62 9.02 14.88
CA GLU A 115 8.60 9.21 15.95
C GLU A 115 8.04 8.83 17.33
N GLY A 116 8.89 8.13 18.10
CA GLY A 116 8.61 7.69 19.46
C GLY A 116 7.64 6.51 19.58
N THR A 117 7.36 5.79 18.49
CA THR A 117 6.38 4.67 18.49
C THR A 117 6.96 3.37 17.94
N ARG A 118 6.29 2.26 18.25
CA ARG A 118 6.61 0.88 17.83
C ARG A 118 5.55 0.32 16.89
N HIS A 119 5.47 -1.00 16.79
CA HIS A 119 4.42 -1.75 16.11
C HIS A 119 3.08 -1.66 16.87
N GLU A 120 2.47 -0.48 16.87
CA GLU A 120 1.29 -0.15 17.67
C GLU A 120 0.33 0.79 16.92
N PHE A 121 -0.91 0.87 17.39
CA PHE A 121 -1.96 1.64 16.73
C PHE A 121 -1.63 3.12 16.55
N GLN A 122 -0.81 3.72 17.41
CA GLN A 122 -0.44 5.12 17.24
C GLN A 122 0.42 5.34 15.99
N THR A 123 1.31 4.39 15.66
CA THR A 123 2.05 4.39 14.38
C THR A 123 1.08 4.36 13.21
N TRP A 124 0.10 3.47 13.23
CA TRP A 124 -0.83 3.29 12.11
C TRP A 124 -1.81 4.46 11.95
N ARG A 125 -2.29 5.04 13.06
CA ARG A 125 -3.12 6.26 13.04
C ARG A 125 -2.40 7.42 12.36
N ARG A 126 -1.15 7.68 12.76
CA ARG A 126 -0.32 8.73 12.15
C ARG A 126 0.00 8.41 10.69
N SER A 127 0.33 7.16 10.39
CA SER A 127 0.62 6.74 9.02
C SER A 127 -0.57 6.93 8.08
N LEU A 128 -1.78 6.57 8.53
CA LEU A 128 -3.01 6.81 7.77
C LEU A 128 -3.26 8.31 7.57
N TYR A 129 -3.06 9.13 8.60
CA TYR A 129 -3.19 10.58 8.51
C TYR A 129 -2.27 11.19 7.45
N GLU A 130 -0.99 10.80 7.44
CA GLU A 130 -0.02 11.29 6.44
C GLU A 130 -0.35 10.79 5.03
N MET A 131 -0.67 9.50 4.88
CA MET A 131 -0.99 8.90 3.59
C MET A 131 -2.27 9.48 2.97
N ALA A 132 -3.33 9.64 3.76
CA ALA A 132 -4.64 10.08 3.26
C ALA A 132 -4.59 11.46 2.58
N GLN A 133 -3.68 12.32 3.02
CA GLN A 133 -3.47 13.65 2.43
C GLN A 133 -2.85 13.60 1.02
N LEU A 134 -2.33 12.45 0.59
CA LEU A 134 -1.64 12.27 -0.68
C LEU A 134 -2.49 11.53 -1.73
N LEU A 135 -3.64 10.96 -1.33
CA LEU A 135 -4.48 10.16 -2.21
C LEU A 135 -5.26 11.03 -3.21
N PHE A 136 -5.42 10.52 -4.43
CA PHE A 136 -6.32 11.04 -5.48
C PHE A 136 -6.06 12.50 -5.89
N LYS A 137 -4.78 12.88 -5.88
CA LYS A 137 -4.28 14.14 -6.47
C LYS A 137 -3.90 13.97 -7.94
#